data_AF-A0A1Y2C4V7-F1
#
_entry.id   AF-A0A1Y2C4V7-F1
#
_cell.length_a   1.000
_cell.length_b   1.000
_cell.length_c   1.000
_cell.angle_alpha   90.00
_cell.angle_beta   90.00
_cell.angle_gamma   90.00
#
_symmetry.space_group_name_H-M   'P 1'
#
loop_
_entity.id
_entity.type
_entity.pdbx_description
1 polymer ?
#
loop_
_entity_poly.entity_id
_entity_poly.type
_entity_poly.pdbx_seq_one_letter_code
_entity_poly.pdbx_strand_id
1 'polypeptide(L)'
;MIKNTGTNGYLSVDLPDTFPDNVTESDVFHVTTAEPVRDRHGKIVPTARSTMTLVPIDAYERIGLTDSTIRFGEKFHIQISGALVEKPMYLCSVHKNISQQSRKLKNQPAYLSFKKNAFAEWQIMHPDTSIALEMEGKPVPV
;
A
#
# COMPACT_ATOMS: atom_id res chain seq x y z
N MET A 1 -0.49 -1.04 -9.05
CA MET A 1 0.16 0.23 -8.67
C MET A 1 -0.89 1.15 -8.10
N ILE A 2 -0.56 1.97 -7.09
CA ILE A 2 -1.52 2.90 -6.47
C ILE A 2 -1.23 4.32 -6.95
N LYS A 3 -2.18 4.95 -7.64
CA LYS A 3 -2.05 6.30 -8.21
C LYS A 3 -2.87 7.29 -7.40
N ASN A 4 -2.27 8.42 -7.05
CA ASN A 4 -3.00 9.58 -6.54
C ASN A 4 -3.63 10.34 -7.71
N THR A 5 -4.95 10.44 -7.75
CA THR A 5 -5.68 11.08 -8.87
C THR A 5 -5.54 12.60 -8.88
N GLY A 6 -5.30 13.24 -7.73
CA GLY A 6 -5.14 14.70 -7.63
C GLY A 6 -3.76 15.20 -8.08
N THR A 7 -2.71 14.40 -7.88
CA THR A 7 -1.32 14.78 -8.22
C THR A 7 -0.74 13.99 -9.39
N ASN A 8 -1.41 12.93 -9.83
CA ASN A 8 -0.91 11.93 -10.78
C ASN A 8 0.34 11.13 -10.34
N GLY A 9 0.85 11.37 -9.12
CA GLY A 9 1.95 10.60 -8.55
C GLY A 9 1.55 9.19 -8.15
N TYR A 10 2.52 8.28 -8.15
CA TYR A 10 2.34 6.89 -7.75
C TYR A 10 2.96 6.66 -6.39
N LEU A 11 2.27 5.93 -5.51
CA LEU A 11 2.85 5.49 -4.26
C LEU A 11 4.12 4.68 -4.57
N SER A 12 5.22 5.04 -3.93
CA SER A 12 6.50 4.41 -4.15
C SER A 12 7.35 4.45 -2.88
N VAL A 13 8.22 3.46 -2.74
CA VAL A 13 9.14 3.39 -1.61
C VAL A 13 10.34 4.27 -1.86
N ASP A 14 10.71 5.03 -0.84
CA ASP A 14 11.93 5.83 -0.81
C ASP A 14 13.14 4.94 -0.48
N LEU A 15 13.43 4.02 -1.41
CA LEU A 15 14.58 3.13 -1.39
C LEU A 15 15.37 3.30 -2.69
N PRO A 16 16.70 3.10 -2.67
CA PRO A 16 17.46 2.87 -3.89
C PRO A 16 17.03 1.54 -4.54
N ASP A 17 17.37 1.35 -5.83
CA ASP A 17 17.03 0.13 -6.57
C ASP A 17 17.79 -1.11 -6.07
N THR A 18 18.78 -0.93 -5.18
CA THR A 18 19.46 -2.01 -4.44
C THR A 18 18.97 -2.03 -3.01
N PHE A 19 18.49 -3.19 -2.55
CA PHE A 19 18.08 -3.36 -1.16
C PHE A 19 19.30 -3.37 -0.22
N PRO A 20 19.27 -2.74 0.96
CA PRO A 20 20.44 -2.71 1.85
C PRO A 20 20.73 -4.10 2.46
N ASP A 21 22.02 -4.44 2.60
CA ASP A 21 22.45 -5.77 3.08
C ASP A 21 22.24 -6.00 4.60
N ASN A 22 22.12 -4.92 5.39
CA ASN A 22 22.06 -4.96 6.86
C ASN A 22 20.68 -4.56 7.41
N VAL A 23 19.63 -5.11 6.83
CA VAL A 23 18.25 -4.80 7.22
C VAL A 23 17.73 -5.80 8.26
N THR A 24 17.18 -5.25 9.34
CA THR A 24 16.52 -5.96 10.43
C THR A 24 14.99 -5.84 10.33
N GLU A 25 14.26 -6.68 11.05
CA GLU A 25 12.79 -6.61 11.10
C GLU A 25 12.25 -5.33 11.75
N SER A 26 13.10 -4.58 12.46
CA SER A 26 12.71 -3.33 13.10
C SER A 26 12.92 -2.11 12.20
N ASP A 27 13.58 -2.29 11.05
CA ASP A 27 13.76 -1.21 10.09
C ASP A 27 12.44 -0.84 9.43
N VAL A 28 12.33 0.46 9.13
CA VAL A 28 11.18 1.06 8.47
C VAL A 28 11.65 1.86 7.28
N PHE A 29 10.92 1.78 6.18
CA PHE A 29 11.24 2.48 4.96
C PHE A 29 10.12 3.44 4.59
N HIS A 30 10.42 4.72 4.43
CA HIS A 30 9.39 5.67 4.12
C HIS A 30 8.82 5.46 2.71
N VAL A 31 7.54 5.76 2.57
CA VAL A 31 6.88 5.82 1.26
C VAL A 31 6.58 7.26 0.90
N THR A 32 6.62 7.54 -0.39
CA THR A 32 6.31 8.84 -0.98
C THR A 32 5.47 8.64 -2.23
N THR A 33 5.08 9.74 -2.86
CA THR A 33 4.56 9.74 -4.22
C THR A 33 5.69 10.11 -5.18
N ALA A 34 5.86 9.34 -6.26
CA ALA A 34 6.86 9.60 -7.30
C ALA A 34 6.20 9.68 -8.69
N GLU A 35 6.86 10.36 -9.61
CA GLU A 35 6.51 10.28 -11.03
C GLU A 35 6.70 8.83 -11.53
N PRO A 36 5.81 8.34 -12.41
CA PRO A 36 5.95 7.01 -12.96
C PRO A 36 7.19 6.92 -13.86
N VAL A 37 7.89 5.78 -13.79
CA VAL A 37 8.88 5.44 -14.82
C VAL A 37 8.16 5.18 -16.13
N ARG A 38 8.73 5.68 -17.22
CA ARG A 38 8.20 5.50 -18.58
C ARG A 38 9.20 4.77 -19.44
N ASP A 39 8.72 3.89 -20.31
CA ASP A 39 9.55 3.30 -21.35
C ASP A 39 9.88 4.31 -22.46
N ARG A 40 10.63 3.86 -23.46
CA ARG A 40 11.02 4.66 -24.63
C ARG A 40 9.83 5.16 -25.47
N HIS A 41 8.64 4.59 -25.26
CA HIS A 41 7.40 4.97 -25.94
C HIS A 41 6.50 5.85 -25.05
N GLY A 42 6.97 6.25 -23.86
CA GLY A 42 6.22 7.08 -22.92
C GLY A 42 5.18 6.32 -22.11
N LYS A 43 5.09 4.99 -22.25
CA LYS A 43 4.15 4.14 -21.49
C LYS A 43 4.66 3.97 -20.08
N ILE A 44 3.76 4.06 -19.10
CA ILE A 44 4.08 3.84 -17.69
C ILE A 44 4.50 2.38 -17.47
N VAL A 45 5.66 2.18 -16.86
CA VAL A 45 6.23 0.88 -16.56
C VAL A 45 6.19 0.63 -15.05
N PRO A 46 5.69 -0.53 -14.60
CA PRO A 46 5.76 -0.90 -13.20
C PRO A 46 7.22 -1.08 -12.77
N THR A 47 7.57 -0.55 -11.60
CA THR A 47 8.90 -0.75 -11.00
C THR A 47 8.77 -1.56 -9.71
N ALA A 48 9.86 -2.17 -9.25
CA ALA A 48 9.88 -2.86 -7.97
C ALA A 48 9.43 -1.95 -6.81
N ARG A 49 9.76 -0.65 -6.87
CA ARG A 49 9.43 0.36 -5.86
C ARG A 49 8.01 0.90 -5.91
N SER A 50 7.28 0.73 -7.02
CA SER A 50 5.92 1.25 -7.22
C SER A 50 4.84 0.17 -7.40
N THR A 51 5.27 -1.09 -7.41
CA THR A 51 4.39 -2.25 -7.55
C THR A 51 4.05 -2.80 -6.18
N MET A 52 2.75 -2.91 -5.91
CA MET A 52 2.21 -3.44 -4.67
C MET A 52 1.18 -4.53 -4.95
N THR A 53 1.09 -5.47 -4.01
CA THR A 53 0.11 -6.55 -3.99
C THR A 53 -0.86 -6.32 -2.84
N LEU A 54 -2.15 -6.52 -3.08
CA LEU A 54 -3.19 -6.49 -2.05
C LEU A 54 -3.38 -7.91 -1.53
N VAL A 55 -3.18 -8.12 -0.23
CA VAL A 55 -3.24 -9.43 0.42
C VAL A 55 -4.32 -9.43 1.49
N PRO A 56 -5.41 -10.18 1.32
CA PRO A 56 -6.52 -10.23 2.28
C PRO A 56 -6.06 -10.62 3.69
N ILE A 57 -6.69 -10.04 4.71
CA ILE A 57 -6.39 -10.37 6.12
C ILE A 57 -7.12 -11.63 6.55
N ASP A 58 -8.40 -11.76 6.18
CA ASP A 58 -9.26 -12.82 6.67
C ASP A 58 -9.76 -13.72 5.53
N ALA A 59 -9.59 -15.03 5.70
CA ALA A 59 -10.19 -16.02 4.82
C ALA A 59 -11.68 -16.26 5.14
N TYR A 60 -12.13 -15.95 6.35
CA TYR A 60 -13.52 -16.10 6.78
C TYR A 60 -14.45 -15.13 6.05
N GLU A 61 -14.03 -13.89 5.82
CA GLU A 61 -14.75 -12.91 4.97
C GLU A 61 -14.91 -13.40 3.51
N ARG A 62 -14.15 -14.44 3.13
CA ARG A 62 -14.16 -15.02 1.78
C ARG A 62 -14.87 -16.36 1.67
N ILE A 63 -15.48 -16.86 2.74
CA ILE A 63 -16.25 -18.11 2.70
C ILE A 63 -17.43 -17.94 1.73
N GLY A 64 -17.45 -18.75 0.67
CA GLY A 64 -18.49 -18.71 -0.37
C GLY A 64 -18.17 -17.82 -1.56
N LEU A 65 -17.04 -17.09 -1.54
CA LEU A 65 -16.53 -16.36 -2.71
C LEU A 65 -15.60 -17.27 -3.54
N THR A 66 -15.80 -17.26 -4.86
CA THR A 66 -15.04 -18.08 -5.81
C THR A 66 -13.84 -17.36 -6.43
N ASP A 67 -13.69 -16.06 -6.15
CA ASP A 67 -12.66 -15.20 -6.73
C ASP A 67 -11.80 -14.53 -5.66
N SER A 68 -10.66 -13.98 -6.08
CA SER A 68 -9.73 -13.25 -5.22
C SER A 68 -9.96 -11.74 -5.22
N THR A 69 -11.09 -11.27 -5.77
CA THR A 69 -11.37 -9.85 -6.00
C THR A 69 -11.52 -9.11 -4.68
N ILE A 70 -10.80 -7.99 -4.54
CA ILE A 70 -10.93 -7.11 -3.38
C ILE A 70 -12.28 -6.40 -3.43
N ARG A 71 -12.94 -6.32 -2.27
CA ARG A 71 -14.26 -5.70 -2.11
C ARG A 71 -14.18 -4.45 -1.25
N PHE A 72 -15.10 -3.53 -1.47
CA PHE A 72 -15.25 -2.39 -0.57
C PHE A 72 -15.58 -2.88 0.83
N GLY A 73 -14.94 -2.29 1.83
CA GLY A 73 -15.11 -2.70 3.22
C GLY A 73 -14.25 -3.91 3.65
N GLU A 74 -13.64 -4.64 2.72
CA GLU A 74 -12.78 -5.79 3.05
C GLU A 74 -11.43 -5.30 3.61
N LYS A 75 -10.93 -5.99 4.65
CA LYS A 75 -9.62 -5.72 5.22
C LYS A 75 -8.51 -6.47 4.48
N PHE A 76 -7.45 -5.75 4.11
CA PHE A 76 -6.27 -6.34 3.48
C PHE A 76 -4.98 -5.64 3.92
N HIS A 77 -3.86 -6.28 3.62
CA HIS A 77 -2.53 -5.72 3.68
C HIS A 77 -2.10 -5.21 2.30
N ILE A 78 -1.34 -4.13 2.27
CA ILE A 78 -0.64 -3.69 1.06
C ILE A 78 0.82 -4.11 1.20
N GLN A 79 1.28 -5.00 0.32
CA GLN A 79 2.66 -5.48 0.31
C GLN A 79 3.43 -4.90 -0.86
N ILE A 80 4.72 -4.64 -0.69
CA ILE A 80 5.58 -4.37 -1.84
C ILE A 80 5.85 -5.66 -2.63
N SER A 81 6.06 -5.51 -3.95
CA SER A 81 6.51 -6.59 -4.80
C SER A 81 7.81 -7.24 -4.29
N GLY A 82 7.87 -8.57 -4.36
CA GLY A 82 9.07 -9.36 -4.05
C GLY A 82 10.27 -9.06 -4.95
N ALA A 83 10.09 -8.27 -6.01
CA ALA A 83 11.18 -7.82 -6.87
C ALA A 83 12.15 -6.83 -6.18
N LEU A 84 11.72 -6.16 -5.11
CA LEU A 84 12.60 -5.27 -4.34
C LEU A 84 13.28 -6.01 -3.17
N VAL A 85 12.53 -6.85 -2.46
CA VAL A 85 12.99 -7.64 -1.32
C VAL A 85 12.18 -8.92 -1.27
N GLU A 86 12.86 -10.06 -1.06
CA GLU A 86 12.19 -11.37 -1.03
C GLU A 86 11.20 -11.49 0.14
N LYS A 87 11.57 -10.92 1.30
CA LYS A 87 10.72 -10.91 2.49
C LYS A 87 9.62 -9.84 2.36
N PRO A 88 8.34 -10.18 2.63
CA PRO A 88 7.26 -9.22 2.47
C PRO A 88 7.41 -8.06 3.47
N MET A 89 7.30 -6.84 2.94
CA MET A 89 7.10 -5.63 3.73
C MET A 89 5.69 -5.10 3.50
N TYR A 90 5.10 -4.60 4.57
CA TYR A 90 3.72 -4.16 4.64
C TYR A 90 3.66 -2.64 4.77
N LEU A 91 2.75 -2.00 4.05
CA LEU A 91 2.43 -0.59 4.25
C LEU A 91 1.76 -0.42 5.61
N CYS A 92 2.35 0.43 6.44
CA CYS A 92 1.87 0.74 7.77
C CYS A 92 1.63 2.24 7.93
N SER A 93 0.68 2.59 8.79
CA SER A 93 0.51 3.95 9.31
C SER A 93 0.30 3.89 10.82
N VAL A 94 1.10 4.65 11.56
CA VAL A 94 1.04 4.70 13.03
C VAL A 94 0.44 6.02 13.50
N HIS A 95 -0.31 5.97 14.60
CA HIS A 95 -0.83 7.18 15.25
C HIS A 95 0.29 8.17 15.54
N LYS A 96 -0.03 9.45 15.33
CA LYS A 96 0.88 10.55 15.60
C LYS A 96 1.24 10.57 17.08
N ASN A 97 2.52 10.42 17.40
CA ASN A 97 3.07 10.81 18.69
C ASN A 97 4.22 11.81 18.47
N ILE A 98 4.79 12.34 19.55
CA ILE A 98 5.81 13.41 19.48
C ILE A 98 7.03 12.95 18.66
N SER A 99 7.36 11.66 18.66
CA SER A 99 8.48 11.06 17.91
C SER A 99 8.11 10.51 16.53
N GLN A 100 6.83 10.35 16.21
CA GLN A 100 6.34 9.74 14.96
C GLN A 100 5.46 10.72 14.19
N GLN A 101 6.11 11.56 13.39
CA GLN A 101 5.49 12.56 12.53
C GLN A 101 6.06 12.46 11.12
N SER A 102 5.21 12.66 10.11
CA SER A 102 5.69 12.86 8.74
C SER A 102 6.59 14.10 8.67
N ARG A 103 7.71 13.97 7.93
CA ARG A 103 8.80 14.95 7.86
C ARG A 103 8.34 16.39 7.51
N LYS A 104 7.26 16.53 6.74
CA LYS A 104 6.79 17.83 6.22
C LYS A 104 5.52 18.37 6.88
N LEU A 105 4.49 17.53 7.05
CA LEU A 105 3.13 18.00 7.38
C LEU A 105 2.68 17.65 8.80
N LYS A 106 3.54 17.00 9.61
CA LYS A 106 3.21 16.55 10.98
C LYS A 106 1.96 15.65 11.05
N ASN A 107 1.54 15.04 9.93
CA ASN A 107 0.52 14.00 9.89
C ASN A 107 1.11 12.64 10.24
N GLN A 108 0.26 11.62 10.42
CA GLN A 108 0.71 10.23 10.59
C GLN A 108 1.65 9.84 9.45
N PRO A 109 2.83 9.25 9.75
CA PRO A 109 3.73 8.79 8.71
C PRO A 109 3.23 7.48 8.11
N ALA A 110 3.35 7.35 6.78
CA ALA A 110 3.26 6.08 6.09
C ALA A 110 4.66 5.52 5.86
N TYR A 111 4.84 4.22 6.09
CA TYR A 111 6.12 3.55 5.93
C TYR A 111 5.90 2.05 5.65
N LEU A 112 6.93 1.37 5.16
CA LEU A 112 6.98 -0.08 5.05
C LEU A 112 7.68 -0.67 6.25
N SER A 113 7.20 -1.82 6.72
CA SER A 113 7.85 -2.63 7.76
C SER A 113 7.68 -4.11 7.48
N PHE A 114 8.60 -4.94 7.96
CA PHE A 114 8.46 -6.40 7.94
C PHE A 114 7.40 -6.93 8.92
N LYS A 115 6.96 -6.09 9.86
CA LYS A 115 6.01 -6.50 10.89
C LYS A 115 4.58 -6.44 10.36
N LYS A 116 3.93 -7.61 10.35
CA LYS A 116 2.49 -7.74 10.13
C LYS A 116 1.76 -7.45 11.43
N ASN A 117 1.16 -6.26 11.56
CA ASN A 117 0.44 -5.82 12.76
C ASN A 117 -0.81 -5.00 12.40
N ALA A 118 -1.58 -4.57 13.40
CA ALA A 118 -2.81 -3.80 13.20
C ALA A 118 -2.60 -2.48 12.44
N PHE A 119 -1.39 -1.90 12.46
CA PHE A 119 -1.06 -0.68 11.70
C PHE A 119 -0.86 -0.93 10.21
N ALA A 120 -0.79 -2.20 9.80
CA ALA A 120 -0.66 -2.64 8.42
C ALA A 120 -2.00 -3.02 7.77
N GLU A 121 -3.10 -2.92 8.50
CA GLU A 121 -4.44 -3.22 7.98
C GLU A 121 -5.00 -2.00 7.23
N TRP A 122 -5.46 -2.23 6.01
CA TRP A 122 -6.07 -1.24 5.15
C TRP A 122 -7.44 -1.72 4.67
N GLN A 123 -8.27 -0.76 4.28
CA GLN A 123 -9.60 -0.99 3.74
C GLN A 123 -9.80 -0.02 2.57
N ILE A 124 -10.47 -0.48 1.51
CA ILE A 124 -10.90 0.40 0.42
C ILE A 124 -12.33 0.82 0.73
N MET A 125 -12.53 2.13 0.81
CA MET A 125 -13.86 2.74 0.97
C MET A 125 -14.24 3.46 -0.32
N HIS A 126 -15.53 3.47 -0.62
CA HIS A 126 -16.04 4.28 -1.72
C HIS A 126 -15.80 5.78 -1.42
N PRO A 127 -15.31 6.59 -2.38
CA PRO A 127 -14.99 8.00 -2.13
C PRO A 127 -16.22 8.85 -1.81
N ASP A 128 -17.38 8.51 -2.37
CA ASP A 128 -18.65 9.11 -1.98
C ASP A 128 -19.21 8.40 -0.74
N THR A 129 -19.22 9.13 0.38
CA THR A 129 -19.66 8.64 1.69
C THR A 129 -21.17 8.39 1.76
N SER A 130 -21.96 9.02 0.88
CA SER A 130 -23.42 8.84 0.88
C SER A 130 -23.85 7.45 0.42
N ILE A 131 -23.03 6.79 -0.41
CA ILE A 131 -23.27 5.44 -0.93
C ILE A 131 -22.26 4.41 -0.41
N ALA A 132 -21.34 4.79 0.47
CA ALA A 132 -20.28 3.89 0.94
C ALA A 132 -20.83 2.60 1.58
N LEU A 133 -21.91 2.71 2.35
CA LEU A 133 -22.58 1.55 2.96
C LEU A 133 -23.24 0.64 1.90
N GLU A 134 -23.86 1.22 0.87
CA GLU A 134 -24.46 0.45 -0.22
C GLU A 134 -23.43 -0.24 -1.10
N MET A 135 -22.19 0.27 -1.09
CA MET A 135 -21.08 -0.28 -1.85
C MET A 135 -20.32 -1.38 -1.10
N GLU A 136 -20.52 -1.51 0.21
CA GLU A 136 -19.86 -2.52 1.03
C GLU A 136 -20.08 -3.94 0.48
N GLY A 137 -19.02 -4.74 0.44
CA GLY A 137 -19.00 -6.09 -0.13
C GLY A 137 -19.02 -6.16 -1.66
N LYS A 138 -19.24 -5.04 -2.37
CA LYS A 138 -19.16 -5.02 -3.84
C LYS A 138 -17.70 -5.04 -4.32
N PRO A 139 -17.41 -5.64 -5.49
CA PRO A 139 -16.07 -5.62 -6.08
C PRO A 139 -15.56 -4.19 -6.29
N VAL A 140 -14.30 -3.94 -5.96
CA VAL A 140 -13.64 -2.67 -6.28
C VAL A 140 -13.26 -2.66 -7.76
N PRO A 141 -13.66 -1.64 -8.54
CA PRO A 141 -13.23 -1.49 -9.93
C PRO A 141 -11.73 -1.13 -9.98
N VAL A 142 -10.98 -1.77 -10.87
CA VAL A 142 -9.51 -1.63 -11.02
C VAL A 142 -9.12 -0.92 -12.31
#